data_AF-A0A433UHH4-F1
#
_entry.id   AF-A0A433UHH4-F1
#
_cell.length_a   1.000
_cell.length_b   1.000
_cell.length_c   1.000
_cell.angle_alpha   90.00
_cell.angle_beta   90.00
_cell.angle_gamma   90.00
#
_symmetry.space_group_name_H-M   'P 1'
#
loop_
_entity.id
_entity.type
_entity.pdbx_description
1 polymer ?
#
loop_
_entity_poly.entity_id
_entity_poly.type
_entity_poly.pdbx_seq_one_letter_code
_entity_poly.pdbx_strand_id
1 'polypeptide(L)' 'MSTGKGKKRIREQPVLYDEPKKKRGVMLTDTAWYKIQELAALNSMSASEYLEQMIRNHSMTDG' A
#
# COMPACT_ATOMS: atom_id res chain seq x y z
N MET A 1 -0.08 -0.41 -19.35
CA MET A 1 -0.14 -0.98 -17.99
C MET A 1 -0.24 -2.50 -18.10
N SER A 2 0.90 -3.22 -18.00
CA SER A 2 0.92 -4.68 -18.14
C SER A 2 0.36 -5.32 -16.88
N THR A 3 -0.92 -5.67 -16.91
CA THR A 3 -1.58 -6.47 -15.86
C THR A 3 -0.88 -7.83 -15.87
N GLY A 4 -0.30 -8.25 -14.74
CA GLY A 4 0.49 -9.48 -14.59
C GLY A 4 -0.26 -10.80 -14.87
N LYS A 5 -0.86 -10.93 -16.04
CA LYS A 5 -1.40 -12.15 -16.60
C LYS A 5 -0.22 -12.97 -17.12
N GLY A 6 0.24 -13.93 -16.33
CA GLY A 6 1.26 -14.90 -16.76
C GLY A 6 2.40 -15.17 -15.78
N LYS A 7 2.56 -14.41 -14.69
CA LYS A 7 3.56 -14.74 -13.65
C LYS A 7 2.99 -15.81 -12.70
N LYS A 8 3.53 -17.03 -12.78
CA LYS A 8 3.32 -18.06 -11.75
C LYS A 8 3.71 -17.47 -10.39
N ARG A 9 2.76 -17.47 -9.45
CA ARG A 9 3.00 -17.01 -8.07
C ARG A 9 3.91 -18.03 -7.38
N ILE A 10 5.14 -17.63 -7.08
CA ILE A 10 6.03 -18.39 -6.19
C ILE A 10 5.67 -17.99 -4.76
N ARG A 11 5.46 -18.98 -3.88
CA ARG A 11 5.10 -18.75 -2.48
C ARG A 11 6.23 -17.93 -1.84
N GLU A 12 5.86 -16.86 -1.13
CA GLU A 12 6.77 -15.91 -0.45
C GLU A 12 7.54 -14.90 -1.32
N GLN A 13 7.37 -14.91 -2.65
CA GLN A 13 8.03 -13.93 -3.51
C GLN A 13 7.03 -12.83 -3.95
N PRO A 14 7.32 -11.56 -3.66
CA PRO A 14 6.44 -10.47 -4.05
C PRO A 14 6.44 -10.30 -5.58
N VAL A 15 5.25 -10.21 -6.16
CA VAL A 15 5.05 -10.22 -7.63
C VAL A 15 5.12 -8.81 -8.24
N LEU A 16 4.81 -7.80 -7.42
CA LEU A 16 4.65 -6.39 -7.81
C LEU A 16 5.57 -5.44 -7.03
N TYR A 17 6.18 -5.89 -5.94
CA TYR A 17 6.92 -5.04 -4.98
C TYR A 17 8.19 -5.75 -4.52
N ASP A 18 9.09 -5.04 -3.84
CA ASP A 18 10.39 -5.58 -3.41
C ASP A 18 10.31 -6.57 -2.23
N GLU A 19 9.26 -6.47 -1.38
CA GLU A 19 9.14 -7.29 -0.17
C GLU A 19 7.73 -7.87 0.04
N PRO A 20 7.59 -9.07 0.66
CA PRO A 20 6.29 -9.60 1.06
C PRO A 20 5.71 -8.76 2.21
N LYS A 21 4.41 -8.41 2.12
CA LYS A 21 3.71 -7.66 3.17
C LYS A 21 3.71 -8.44 4.49
N LYS A 22 4.26 -7.83 5.54
CA LYS A 22 4.23 -8.36 6.92
C LYS A 22 3.19 -7.58 7.72
N LYS A 23 2.50 -8.25 8.66
CA LYS A 23 1.59 -7.56 9.59
C LYS A 23 2.43 -6.62 10.47
N ARG A 24 2.11 -5.33 10.42
CA ARG A 24 2.66 -4.29 11.29
C ARG A 24 1.48 -3.55 11.94
N GLY A 25 1.58 -3.27 13.23
CA GLY A 25 0.60 -2.45 13.96
C GLY A 25 1.09 -1.01 14.05
N VAL A 26 0.23 -0.05 13.72
CA VAL A 26 0.50 1.39 13.90
C VAL A 26 -0.57 1.92 14.84
N MET A 27 -0.17 2.66 15.88
CA MET A 27 -1.11 3.37 16.74
C MET A 27 -1.45 4.69 16.08
N LEU A 28 -2.74 4.91 15.80
CA LEU A 28 -3.26 6.11 15.17
C LEU A 28 -4.42 6.63 16.01
N THR A 29 -4.68 7.93 15.94
CA THR A 29 -5.93 8.48 16.47
C THR A 29 -7.11 8.01 15.61
N ASP A 30 -8.29 7.89 16.20
CA ASP A 30 -9.49 7.48 15.47
C ASP A 30 -9.77 8.39 14.26
N THR A 31 -9.57 9.70 14.44
CA THR A 31 -9.74 10.69 13.37
C THR A 31 -8.76 10.48 12.20
N ALA A 32 -7.52 10.09 12.47
CA ALA A 32 -6.55 9.78 11.43
C ALA A 32 -6.92 8.47 10.71
N TRP A 33 -7.36 7.46 11.45
CA TRP A 33 -7.77 6.18 10.88
C TRP A 33 -8.98 6.33 9.94
N TYR A 34 -10.02 7.05 10.36
CA TYR A 34 -11.19 7.29 9.50
C TYR A 34 -10.82 8.04 8.23
N LYS A 35 -10.00 9.09 8.33
CA LYS A 35 -9.52 9.82 7.14
C LYS A 35 -8.74 8.92 6.19
N ILE A 36 -7.88 8.04 6.69
CA ILE A 36 -7.16 7.07 5.85
C ILE A 36 -8.15 6.14 5.14
N GLN A 37 -9.19 5.66 5.84
CA GLN A 37 -10.21 4.81 5.22
C GLN A 37 -10.99 5.54 4.13
N GLU A 38 -11.40 6.78 4.37
CA GLU A 38 -12.10 7.62 3.38
C GLU A 38 -11.22 7.86 2.15
N LEU A 39 -9.96 8.26 2.35
CA LEU A 39 -9.02 8.51 1.26
C LEU A 39 -8.69 7.23 0.48
N ALA A 40 -8.57 6.10 1.16
CA ALA A 40 -8.39 4.80 0.51
C ALA A 40 -9.61 4.42 -0.34
N ALA A 41 -10.83 4.61 0.18
CA ALA A 41 -12.07 4.36 -0.54
C ALA A 41 -12.20 5.25 -1.79
N LEU A 42 -11.86 6.55 -1.68
CA LEU A 42 -11.84 7.48 -2.82
C LEU A 42 -10.88 7.03 -3.92
N ASN A 43 -9.74 6.44 -3.54
CA ASN A 43 -8.75 5.92 -4.48
C ASN A 43 -9.03 4.47 -4.91
N SER A 44 -10.13 3.85 -4.46
CA SER A 44 -10.46 2.43 -4.70
C SER A 44 -9.34 1.48 -4.25
N MET A 45 -8.70 1.79 -3.13
CA MET A 45 -7.58 1.05 -2.55
C MET A 45 -7.87 0.65 -1.10
N SER A 46 -7.06 -0.29 -0.58
CA SER A 46 -7.09 -0.61 0.85
C SER A 46 -6.32 0.44 1.66
N ALA A 47 -6.69 0.63 2.93
CA ALA A 47 -5.99 1.55 3.83
C ALA A 47 -4.47 1.28 3.90
N SER A 48 -4.05 0.01 3.90
CA SER A 48 -2.63 -0.37 3.91
C SER A 48 -1.91 0.00 2.60
N GLU A 49 -2.55 -0.23 1.44
CA GLU A 49 -1.97 0.16 0.15
C GLU A 49 -1.90 1.68 0.00
N TYR A 50 -2.93 2.39 0.47
CA TYR A 50 -2.97 3.84 0.47
C TYR A 50 -1.82 4.43 1.30
N LEU A 51 -1.57 3.90 2.49
CA LEU A 51 -0.43 4.31 3.33
C LEU A 51 0.91 4.03 2.66
N GLU A 52 1.10 2.85 2.07
CA GLU A 52 2.33 2.52 1.33
C GLU A 52 2.54 3.46 0.13
N GLN A 53 1.48 3.83 -0.60
CA GLN A 53 1.57 4.78 -1.70
C GLN A 53 1.87 6.21 -1.20
N MET A 54 1.23 6.65 -0.13
CA MET A 54 1.46 7.96 0.47
C MET A 54 2.92 8.11 0.92
N ILE A 55 3.48 7.10 1.59
CA ILE A 55 4.88 7.09 2.02
C ILE A 55 5.82 7.11 0.81
N ARG A 56 5.53 6.30 -0.22
CA ARG A 56 6.32 6.29 -1.47
C ARG A 56 6.33 7.67 -2.14
N ASN A 57 5.19 8.33 -2.24
CA ASN A 57 5.10 9.66 -2.83
C ASN A 57 5.86 10.71 -2.00
N HIS A 58 5.75 10.67 -0.67
CA HIS A 58 6.53 11.56 0.20
C HIS A 58 8.04 11.36 0.03
N SER A 59 8.52 10.11 -0.05
CA SER A 59 9.94 9.82 -0.24
C SER A 59 10.52 10.26 -1.59
N MET A 60 9.68 10.56 -2.59
CA MET A 60 10.10 11.07 -3.89
C MET A 60 10.10 12.60 -3.99
N THR A 61 9.68 13.32 -2.94
CA THR A 61 9.58 14.79 -2.95
C THR A 61 10.80 15.50 -2.34
N ASP A 62 11.86 14.76 -2.01
CA ASP A 62 13.17 15.28 -1.54
C ASP A 62 14.21 15.33 -2.69
N GLY A 63 13.82 15.87 -3.84
CA GLY A 63 14.69 16.05 -5.02
C GLY A 63 14.50 17.40 -5.69
#